data_AF-A0A958XWN3-F1
#
_entry.id   AF-A0A958XWN3-F1
#
_cell.length_a   1.000
_cell.length_b   1.000
_cell.length_c   1.000
_cell.angle_alpha   90.00
_cell.angle_beta   90.00
_cell.angle_gamma   90.00
#
_symmetry.space_group_name_H-M   'P 1'
#
loop_
_entity.id
_entity.type
_entity.pdbx_description
1 polymer ?
#
loop_
_entity_poly.entity_id
_entity_poly.type
_entity_poly.pdbx_seq_one_letter_code
_entity_poly.pdbx_strand_id
1 'polypeptide(L)'
;MPPTLQLTGAIDANRLERYLKRHPGEGYLWLACHAAFFVALTPGLLYRLWVNFKYDEKGEGLDIPLDAVSNLLNSPLCRELGQEVYEIHESLRAPLLNHLRKTGRFGSPRLHRLARFLLAYLDYCGEELPSPAFAEAQRWTAEAYLKPELAAQRLLDAFTETVDGKAAASSVEVYLNWVSSRAGEEERTGGVDPLAVAEQLVRGMRNYQKGARAEAIEALRELADHIKTGGSASPSAYRTKIPEDILELIKPGPGVEVELEPKGTVRALLVALGKIASGQAPELAGPANDLALVQKQLKVLLAERQSEVAVLSDSAATKEAVLQQWAQMVEQAKPEDHLLFYFSGHAENRNGHYLILYDYEDQRMSKVQSVRTVTGGVIREAEFR
;
A
#
# COMPACT_ATOMS: atom_id res chain seq x y z
N MET A 1 1.26 -23.57 23.25
CA MET A 1 2.03 -22.52 23.95
C MET A 1 1.59 -21.19 23.39
N PRO A 2 1.35 -20.16 24.21
CA PRO A 2 1.02 -18.84 23.66
C PRO A 2 2.19 -18.37 22.77
N PRO A 3 1.91 -17.75 21.62
CA PRO A 3 2.94 -17.27 20.72
C PRO A 3 3.85 -16.28 21.44
N THR A 4 5.17 -16.40 21.21
CA THR A 4 6.16 -15.49 21.80
C THR A 4 6.06 -14.12 21.12
N LEU A 5 5.25 -13.24 21.70
CA LEU A 5 5.17 -11.85 21.29
C LEU A 5 6.43 -11.11 21.77
N GLN A 6 7.13 -10.45 20.83
CA GLN A 6 8.27 -9.61 21.17
C GLN A 6 7.73 -8.29 21.76
N LEU A 7 7.76 -8.17 23.08
CA LEU A 7 7.23 -7.02 23.82
C LEU A 7 8.39 -6.14 24.30
N THR A 8 8.32 -4.84 24.02
CA THR A 8 9.32 -3.86 24.43
C THR A 8 8.97 -3.28 25.81
N GLY A 9 9.17 -4.08 26.87
CA GLY A 9 9.02 -3.61 28.26
C GLY A 9 8.43 -4.65 29.23
N ALA A 10 9.01 -4.74 30.43
CA ALA A 10 8.62 -5.73 31.43
C ALA A 10 7.19 -5.55 31.97
N ILE A 11 6.68 -4.32 32.00
CA ILE A 11 5.32 -4.00 32.50
C ILE A 11 4.26 -4.50 31.51
N ASP A 12 4.45 -4.26 30.22
CA ASP A 12 3.45 -4.56 29.21
C ASP A 12 3.45 -6.04 28.84
N ALA A 13 4.62 -6.69 28.90
CA ALA A 13 4.72 -8.15 28.93
C ALA A 13 3.87 -8.76 30.04
N ASN A 14 3.91 -8.17 31.24
CA ASN A 14 3.13 -8.63 32.38
C ASN A 14 1.63 -8.41 32.18
N ARG A 15 1.21 -7.30 31.56
CA ARG A 15 -0.22 -7.04 31.24
C ARG A 15 -0.80 -8.13 30.34
N LEU A 16 -0.10 -8.44 29.25
CA LEU A 16 -0.52 -9.46 28.31
C LEU A 16 -0.51 -10.86 28.92
N GLU A 17 0.54 -11.20 29.65
CA GLU A 17 0.64 -12.48 30.35
C GLU A 17 -0.52 -12.66 31.35
N ARG A 18 -0.83 -11.64 32.17
CA ARG A 18 -1.95 -11.69 33.12
C ARG A 18 -3.29 -11.87 32.43
N TYR A 19 -3.51 -11.17 31.32
CA TYR A 19 -4.74 -11.29 30.53
C TYR A 19 -4.92 -12.72 30.01
N LEU A 20 -3.89 -13.28 29.35
CA LEU A 20 -3.95 -14.62 28.78
C LEU A 20 -4.00 -15.73 29.84
N LYS A 21 -3.41 -15.50 31.02
CA LYS A 21 -3.52 -16.43 32.15
C LYS A 21 -4.95 -16.47 32.72
N ARG A 22 -5.65 -15.33 32.76
CA ARG A 22 -7.03 -15.25 33.26
C ARG A 22 -8.05 -15.75 32.24
N HIS A 23 -7.76 -15.59 30.95
CA HIS A 23 -8.64 -15.97 29.86
C HIS A 23 -7.93 -17.00 28.94
N PRO A 24 -7.84 -18.27 29.38
CA PRO A 24 -7.17 -19.30 28.61
C PRO A 24 -7.97 -19.62 27.35
N GLY A 25 -7.41 -19.28 26.19
CA GLY A 25 -8.00 -19.58 24.88
C GLY A 25 -7.45 -18.65 23.79
N GLU A 26 -7.12 -19.19 22.62
CA GLU A 26 -6.56 -18.38 21.53
C GLU A 26 -7.54 -17.31 21.03
N GLY A 27 -8.86 -17.56 21.13
CA GLY A 27 -9.89 -16.59 20.75
C GLY A 27 -9.78 -15.23 21.45
N TYR A 28 -9.37 -15.21 22.73
CA TYR A 28 -9.12 -13.96 23.46
C TYR A 28 -7.93 -13.18 22.90
N LEU A 29 -6.84 -13.90 22.59
CA LEU A 29 -5.67 -13.31 21.94
C LEU A 29 -6.05 -12.78 20.54
N TRP A 30 -6.84 -13.55 19.78
CA TRP A 30 -7.28 -13.12 18.46
C TRP A 30 -8.09 -11.84 18.53
N LEU A 31 -9.06 -11.73 19.46
CA LEU A 31 -9.80 -10.48 19.62
C LEU A 31 -8.87 -9.31 19.96
N ALA A 32 -7.92 -9.49 20.88
CA ALA A 32 -6.94 -8.46 21.23
C ALA A 32 -6.07 -8.04 20.03
N CYS A 33 -5.61 -8.99 19.21
CA CYS A 33 -4.87 -8.74 17.98
C CYS A 33 -5.68 -7.95 16.95
N HIS A 34 -6.96 -8.27 16.76
CA HIS A 34 -7.82 -7.50 15.85
C HIS A 34 -8.14 -6.12 16.43
N ALA A 35 -8.37 -6.01 17.74
CA ALA A 35 -8.65 -4.76 18.41
C ALA A 35 -7.47 -3.78 18.33
N ALA A 36 -6.22 -4.29 18.32
CA ALA A 36 -5.02 -3.47 18.16
C ALA A 36 -4.95 -2.74 16.80
N PHE A 37 -5.77 -3.13 15.82
CA PHE A 37 -5.88 -2.38 14.58
C PHE A 37 -6.45 -0.98 14.77
N PHE A 38 -7.42 -0.81 15.65
CA PHE A 38 -8.15 0.43 15.84
C PHE A 38 -7.39 1.37 16.78
N VAL A 39 -7.43 2.69 16.50
CA VAL A 39 -6.73 3.68 17.33
C VAL A 39 -7.44 3.93 18.66
N ALA A 40 -8.76 3.78 18.66
CA ALA A 40 -9.60 3.80 19.84
C ALA A 40 -10.70 2.75 19.69
N LEU A 41 -11.30 2.35 20.81
CA LEU A 41 -12.27 1.27 20.90
C LEU A 41 -13.51 1.78 21.60
N THR A 42 -14.66 1.32 21.13
CA THR A 42 -15.93 1.41 21.85
C THR A 42 -16.49 0.00 22.02
N PRO A 43 -17.37 -0.25 23.00
CA PRO A 43 -18.07 -1.52 23.11
C PRO A 43 -18.80 -1.87 21.79
N GLY A 44 -19.47 -0.89 21.19
CA GLY A 44 -20.20 -1.06 19.92
C GLY A 44 -19.31 -1.47 18.74
N LEU A 45 -18.09 -0.92 18.65
CA LEU A 45 -17.11 -1.30 17.64
C LEU A 45 -16.59 -2.73 17.87
N LEU A 46 -16.24 -3.07 19.12
CA LEU A 46 -15.70 -4.40 19.44
C LEU A 46 -16.72 -5.53 19.28
N TYR A 47 -17.99 -5.31 19.62
CA TYR A 47 -19.03 -6.31 19.35
C TYR A 47 -19.23 -6.54 17.85
N ARG A 48 -19.20 -5.48 17.04
CA ARG A 48 -19.28 -5.61 15.57
C ARG A 48 -18.05 -6.30 15.00
N LEU A 49 -16.86 -6.02 15.55
CA LEU A 49 -15.65 -6.75 15.21
C LEU A 49 -15.79 -8.26 15.53
N TRP A 50 -16.25 -8.60 16.72
CA TRP A 50 -16.48 -9.98 17.14
C TRP A 50 -17.46 -10.72 16.23
N VAL A 51 -18.55 -10.08 15.79
CA VAL A 51 -19.52 -10.69 14.87
C VAL A 51 -18.92 -10.94 13.48
N ASN A 52 -18.11 -10.02 12.97
CA ASN A 52 -17.64 -10.04 11.58
C ASN A 52 -16.35 -10.85 11.35
N PHE A 53 -15.57 -11.09 12.40
CA PHE A 53 -14.25 -11.73 12.31
C PHE A 53 -14.18 -13.02 13.13
N LYS A 54 -15.10 -13.96 12.86
CA LYS A 54 -15.16 -15.27 13.54
C LYS A 54 -14.30 -16.35 12.90
N TYR A 55 -13.85 -16.13 11.67
CA TYR A 55 -13.06 -17.09 10.89
C TYR A 55 -11.75 -16.46 10.44
N ASP A 56 -10.72 -17.27 10.21
CA ASP A 56 -9.47 -16.85 9.57
C ASP A 56 -9.57 -16.77 8.04
N GLU A 57 -8.45 -16.49 7.34
CA GLU A 57 -8.45 -16.40 5.88
C GLU A 57 -8.52 -17.76 5.18
N LYS A 58 -8.42 -18.86 5.93
CA LYS A 58 -8.60 -20.24 5.44
C LYS A 58 -10.00 -20.78 5.74
N GLY A 59 -10.85 -20.00 6.42
CA GLY A 59 -12.20 -20.40 6.81
C GLY A 59 -12.25 -21.19 8.13
N GLU A 60 -11.16 -21.28 8.88
CA GLU A 60 -11.15 -21.95 10.18
C GLU A 60 -11.68 -21.02 11.28
N GLY A 61 -12.44 -21.58 12.22
CA GLY A 61 -12.97 -20.83 13.36
C GLY A 61 -11.86 -20.25 14.24
N LEU A 62 -12.11 -19.05 14.78
CA LEU A 62 -11.25 -18.40 15.77
C LEU A 62 -11.68 -18.65 17.22
N ASP A 63 -12.85 -19.28 17.41
CA ASP A 63 -13.42 -19.63 18.72
C ASP A 63 -13.41 -18.47 19.72
N ILE A 64 -13.69 -17.25 19.25
CA ILE A 64 -13.71 -16.04 20.10
C ILE A 64 -14.96 -16.08 21.00
N PRO A 65 -14.79 -16.19 22.34
CA PRO A 65 -15.93 -16.26 23.26
C PRO A 65 -16.77 -14.99 23.25
N LEU A 66 -18.07 -15.11 23.56
CA LEU A 66 -18.99 -13.97 23.59
C LEU A 66 -18.58 -12.91 24.65
N ASP A 67 -18.03 -13.36 25.77
CA ASP A 67 -17.56 -12.51 26.86
C ASP A 67 -16.18 -11.89 26.60
N ALA A 68 -15.51 -12.24 25.49
CA ALA A 68 -14.19 -11.71 25.15
C ALA A 68 -14.15 -10.19 25.00
N VAL A 69 -15.23 -9.57 24.51
CA VAL A 69 -15.34 -8.11 24.38
C VAL A 69 -15.28 -7.43 25.75
N SER A 70 -16.14 -7.88 26.69
CA SER A 70 -16.16 -7.34 28.04
C SER A 70 -14.85 -7.63 28.78
N ASN A 71 -14.31 -8.84 28.65
CA ASN A 71 -13.05 -9.21 29.26
C ASN A 71 -11.87 -8.39 28.73
N LEU A 72 -11.84 -8.05 27.44
CA LEU A 72 -10.79 -7.21 26.86
C LEU A 72 -10.87 -5.77 27.38
N LEU A 73 -12.05 -5.14 27.32
CA LEU A 73 -12.23 -3.74 27.75
C LEU A 73 -11.92 -3.54 29.24
N ASN A 74 -12.25 -4.54 30.07
CA ASN A 74 -11.98 -4.52 31.51
C ASN A 74 -10.59 -5.09 31.87
N SER A 75 -9.76 -5.40 30.88
CA SER A 75 -8.42 -5.94 31.11
C SER A 75 -7.37 -4.85 31.31
N PRO A 76 -6.20 -5.19 31.89
CA PRO A 76 -5.05 -4.30 31.92
C PRO A 76 -4.47 -3.97 30.54
N LEU A 77 -4.96 -4.55 29.43
CA LEU A 77 -4.52 -4.20 28.08
C LEU A 77 -5.11 -2.87 27.62
N CYS A 78 -6.28 -2.51 28.16
CA CYS A 78 -7.01 -1.32 27.78
C CYS A 78 -6.91 -0.23 28.84
N ARG A 79 -6.93 1.03 28.37
CA ARG A 79 -7.10 2.23 29.18
C ARG A 79 -8.34 2.97 28.69
N GLU A 80 -9.16 3.44 29.61
CA GLU A 80 -10.28 4.33 29.29
C GLU A 80 -9.78 5.76 29.06
N LEU A 81 -10.16 6.35 27.93
CA LEU A 81 -9.84 7.72 27.52
C LEU A 81 -10.98 8.70 27.80
N GLY A 82 -12.20 8.19 27.88
CA GLY A 82 -13.42 8.94 28.11
C GLY A 82 -14.61 7.98 28.18
N GLN A 83 -15.82 8.53 28.32
CA GLN A 83 -17.04 7.72 28.45
C GLN A 83 -17.16 6.70 27.31
N GLU A 84 -16.99 5.43 27.64
CA GLU A 84 -17.05 4.28 26.71
C GLU A 84 -16.04 4.33 25.55
N VAL A 85 -14.97 5.10 25.69
CA VAL A 85 -13.87 5.15 24.73
C VAL A 85 -12.61 4.62 25.39
N TYR A 86 -12.03 3.59 24.78
CA TYR A 86 -10.86 2.91 25.28
C TYR A 86 -9.75 2.92 24.23
N GLU A 87 -8.52 2.67 24.65
CA GLU A 87 -7.41 2.36 23.77
C GLU A 87 -6.68 1.13 24.31
N ILE A 88 -6.01 0.39 23.42
CA ILE A 88 -5.00 -0.56 23.83
C ILE A 88 -3.72 0.23 24.11
N HIS A 89 -3.03 -0.10 25.21
CA HIS A 89 -1.74 0.53 25.53
C HIS A 89 -0.80 0.52 24.32
N GLU A 90 -0.21 1.68 24.03
CA GLU A 90 0.57 1.94 22.81
C GLU A 90 1.66 0.88 22.54
N SER A 91 2.41 0.50 23.58
CA SER A 91 3.47 -0.52 23.52
C SER A 91 2.98 -1.95 23.21
N LEU A 92 1.68 -2.23 23.40
CA LEU A 92 1.08 -3.52 23.08
C LEU A 92 0.53 -3.58 21.66
N ARG A 93 0.25 -2.42 21.05
CA ARG A 93 -0.43 -2.33 19.75
C ARG A 93 0.39 -2.98 18.64
N ALA A 94 1.64 -2.53 18.45
CA ALA A 94 2.55 -3.05 17.43
C ALA A 94 2.82 -4.55 17.58
N PRO A 95 3.15 -5.08 18.78
CA PRO A 95 3.33 -6.53 18.95
C PRO A 95 2.09 -7.36 18.58
N LEU A 96 0.90 -6.90 18.99
CA LEU A 96 -0.37 -7.58 18.69
C LEU A 96 -0.71 -7.53 17.19
N LEU A 97 -0.50 -6.40 16.54
CA LEU A 97 -0.69 -6.24 15.09
C LEU A 97 0.32 -7.06 14.28
N ASN A 98 1.58 -7.06 14.67
CA ASN A 98 2.62 -7.87 14.04
C ASN A 98 2.30 -9.36 14.13
N HIS A 99 1.72 -9.80 15.23
CA HIS A 99 1.28 -11.18 15.36
C HIS A 99 0.17 -11.53 14.37
N LEU A 100 -0.82 -10.64 14.25
CA LEU A 100 -1.90 -10.77 13.26
C LEU A 100 -1.35 -10.80 11.83
N ARG A 101 -0.30 -10.04 11.54
CA ARG A 101 0.31 -9.98 10.21
C ARG A 101 1.20 -11.17 9.89
N LYS A 102 2.05 -11.61 10.83
CA LYS A 102 3.07 -12.63 10.58
C LYS A 102 2.53 -14.06 10.67
N THR A 103 1.36 -14.26 11.28
CA THR A 103 0.77 -15.59 11.32
C THR A 103 0.26 -16.01 9.94
N GLY A 104 0.56 -17.25 9.55
CA GLY A 104 0.10 -17.84 8.29
C GLY A 104 -1.42 -18.09 8.22
N ARG A 105 -2.18 -17.73 9.27
CA ARG A 105 -3.65 -17.77 9.31
C ARG A 105 -4.30 -16.51 8.72
N PHE A 106 -3.59 -15.37 8.73
CA PHE A 106 -4.16 -14.06 8.41
C PHE A 106 -3.35 -13.32 7.35
N GLY A 107 -2.26 -12.65 7.73
CA GLY A 107 -1.46 -11.85 6.81
C GLY A 107 -2.05 -10.47 6.48
N SER A 108 -1.46 -9.82 5.49
CA SER A 108 -1.92 -8.55 4.94
C SER A 108 -3.40 -8.53 4.52
N PRO A 109 -4.00 -9.60 3.96
CA PRO A 109 -5.42 -9.60 3.61
C PRO A 109 -6.34 -9.30 4.80
N ARG A 110 -6.03 -9.81 6.00
CA ARG A 110 -6.80 -9.55 7.23
C ARG A 110 -6.77 -8.06 7.60
N LEU A 111 -5.62 -7.41 7.50
CA LEU A 111 -5.47 -5.98 7.80
C LEU A 111 -6.28 -5.12 6.82
N HIS A 112 -6.28 -5.47 5.53
CA HIS A 112 -7.12 -4.79 4.54
C HIS A 112 -8.61 -4.98 4.80
N ARG A 113 -9.03 -6.18 5.23
CA ARG A 113 -10.42 -6.43 5.64
C ARG A 113 -10.82 -5.62 6.87
N LEU A 114 -9.94 -5.51 7.88
CA LEU A 114 -10.14 -4.65 9.04
C LEU A 114 -10.26 -3.18 8.65
N ALA A 115 -9.44 -2.70 7.72
CA ALA A 115 -9.51 -1.34 7.20
C ALA A 115 -10.84 -1.07 6.49
N ARG A 116 -11.29 -1.96 5.59
CA ARG A 116 -12.59 -1.83 4.91
C ARG A 116 -13.76 -1.89 5.88
N PHE A 117 -13.69 -2.79 6.86
CA PHE A 117 -14.67 -2.87 7.94
C PHE A 117 -14.73 -1.56 8.73
N LEU A 118 -13.59 -0.96 9.06
CA LEU A 118 -13.55 0.30 9.79
C LEU A 118 -14.19 1.45 9.01
N LEU A 119 -13.90 1.58 7.70
CA LEU A 119 -14.57 2.59 6.88
C LEU A 119 -16.09 2.37 6.82
N ALA A 120 -16.53 1.13 6.61
CA ALA A 120 -17.96 0.81 6.63
C ALA A 120 -18.59 1.13 7.99
N TYR A 121 -17.94 0.78 9.09
CA TYR A 121 -18.40 1.11 10.44
C TYR A 121 -18.60 2.62 10.62
N LEU A 122 -17.64 3.43 10.18
CA LEU A 122 -17.72 4.89 10.28
C LEU A 122 -18.86 5.47 9.43
N ASP A 123 -19.09 4.92 8.24
CA ASP A 123 -20.12 5.41 7.33
C ASP A 123 -21.54 4.99 7.78
N TYR A 124 -21.70 3.79 8.35
CA TYR A 124 -23.02 3.27 8.77
C TYR A 124 -23.39 3.58 10.22
N CYS A 125 -22.42 3.80 11.11
CA CYS A 125 -22.66 4.02 12.55
C CYS A 125 -22.39 5.46 12.97
N GLY A 126 -22.47 6.43 12.05
CA GLY A 126 -22.09 7.83 12.27
C GLY A 126 -22.72 8.48 13.51
N GLU A 127 -23.99 8.19 13.80
CA GLU A 127 -24.72 8.70 14.97
C GLU A 127 -24.26 8.07 16.31
N GLU A 128 -23.67 6.87 16.27
CA GLU A 128 -23.14 6.16 17.44
C GLU A 128 -21.67 6.52 17.73
N LEU A 129 -21.04 7.35 16.89
CA LEU A 129 -19.62 7.68 17.06
C LEU A 129 -19.42 8.64 18.24
N PRO A 130 -18.42 8.40 19.11
CA PRO A 130 -18.19 9.26 20.27
C PRO A 130 -17.91 10.72 19.94
N SER A 131 -17.22 10.98 18.82
CA SER A 131 -16.90 12.34 18.37
C SER A 131 -16.44 12.37 16.91
N PRO A 132 -16.44 13.55 16.26
CA PRO A 132 -15.81 13.73 14.97
C PRO A 132 -14.32 13.38 14.96
N ALA A 133 -13.60 13.70 16.04
CA ALA A 133 -12.17 13.39 16.17
C ALA A 133 -11.90 11.87 16.24
N PHE A 134 -12.77 11.11 16.91
CA PHE A 134 -12.73 9.65 16.88
C PHE A 134 -12.91 9.13 15.45
N ALA A 135 -13.93 9.65 14.75
CA ALA A 135 -14.23 9.24 13.38
C ALA A 135 -13.06 9.52 12.43
N GLU A 136 -12.47 10.70 12.56
CA GLU A 136 -11.31 11.14 11.79
C GLU A 136 -10.12 10.21 12.04
N ALA A 137 -9.69 10.04 13.29
CA ALA A 137 -8.52 9.21 13.63
C ALA A 137 -8.64 7.76 13.13
N GLN A 138 -9.85 7.20 13.19
CA GLN A 138 -10.14 5.87 12.66
C GLN A 138 -10.11 5.83 11.13
N ARG A 139 -10.62 6.86 10.45
CA ARG A 139 -10.58 6.97 8.99
C ARG A 139 -9.15 7.00 8.48
N TRP A 140 -8.29 7.81 9.12
CA TRP A 140 -6.86 7.84 8.85
C TRP A 140 -6.20 6.46 9.02
N THR A 141 -6.54 5.75 10.11
CA THR A 141 -6.05 4.39 10.36
C THR A 141 -6.39 3.46 9.18
N ALA A 142 -7.63 3.47 8.70
CA ALA A 142 -8.05 2.59 7.61
C ALA A 142 -7.42 2.97 6.26
N GLU A 143 -7.41 4.26 5.92
CA GLU A 143 -6.86 4.75 4.66
C GLU A 143 -5.37 4.49 4.53
N ALA A 144 -4.62 4.53 5.62
CA ALA A 144 -3.20 4.22 5.60
C ALA A 144 -2.87 2.74 5.32
N TYR A 145 -3.86 1.84 5.33
CA TYR A 145 -3.73 0.48 4.79
C TYR A 145 -4.28 0.35 3.37
N LEU A 146 -5.30 1.12 3.00
CA LEU A 146 -5.99 0.97 1.71
C LEU A 146 -5.48 1.88 0.60
N LYS A 147 -4.91 3.04 0.96
CA LYS A 147 -4.49 4.13 0.09
C LYS A 147 -3.27 4.86 0.70
N PRO A 148 -2.13 4.16 0.86
CA PRO A 148 -0.97 4.71 1.56
C PRO A 148 -0.47 6.02 0.94
N GLU A 149 -0.53 6.18 -0.37
CA GLU A 149 -0.12 7.40 -1.07
C GLU A 149 -1.00 8.59 -0.69
N LEU A 150 -2.32 8.37 -0.61
CA LEU A 150 -3.26 9.42 -0.22
C LEU A 150 -3.08 9.79 1.26
N ALA A 151 -2.86 8.81 2.12
CA ALA A 151 -2.62 9.04 3.54
C ALA A 151 -1.31 9.82 3.77
N ALA A 152 -0.25 9.48 3.03
CA ALA A 152 1.02 10.20 3.04
C ALA A 152 0.83 11.67 2.60
N GLN A 153 0.14 11.92 1.49
CA GLN A 153 -0.12 13.29 1.04
C GLN A 153 -0.95 14.08 2.07
N ARG A 154 -1.99 13.48 2.64
CA ARG A 154 -2.81 14.13 3.67
C ARG A 154 -1.99 14.50 4.91
N LEU A 155 -1.07 13.64 5.35
CA LEU A 155 -0.17 13.97 6.47
C LEU A 155 0.66 15.22 6.13
N LEU A 156 1.25 15.27 4.94
CA LEU A 156 2.06 16.40 4.50
C LEU A 156 1.26 17.69 4.40
N ASP A 157 0.02 17.62 3.91
CA ASP A 157 -0.90 18.75 3.83
C ASP A 157 -1.26 19.26 5.24
N ALA A 158 -1.68 18.35 6.13
CA ALA A 158 -2.01 18.69 7.52
C ALA A 158 -0.81 19.29 8.26
N PHE A 159 0.39 18.74 8.05
CA PHE A 159 1.61 19.33 8.59
C PHE A 159 1.85 20.74 8.05
N THR A 160 1.75 20.94 6.73
CA THR A 160 1.92 22.27 6.10
C THR A 160 0.95 23.29 6.68
N GLU A 161 -0.31 22.91 6.89
CA GLU A 161 -1.32 23.79 7.50
C GLU A 161 -0.99 24.16 8.96
N THR A 162 -0.42 23.23 9.73
CA THR A 162 0.04 23.54 11.10
C THR A 162 1.24 24.48 11.11
N VAL A 163 2.17 24.34 10.16
CA VAL A 163 3.31 25.27 9.98
C VAL A 163 2.83 26.66 9.58
N ASP A 164 1.85 26.74 8.68
CA ASP A 164 1.23 27.99 8.22
C ASP A 164 0.35 28.65 9.32
N GLY A 165 0.19 28.03 10.48
CA GLY A 165 -0.67 28.52 11.57
C GLY A 165 -2.17 28.47 11.25
N LYS A 166 -2.57 27.69 10.25
CA LYS A 166 -3.95 27.59 9.74
C LYS A 166 -4.77 26.46 10.36
N ALA A 167 -4.10 25.47 10.96
CA ALA A 167 -4.74 24.30 11.58
C ALA A 167 -4.20 24.02 12.99
N ALA A 168 -5.00 23.34 13.80
CA ALA A 168 -4.59 22.88 15.13
C ALA A 168 -3.55 21.74 15.02
N ALA A 169 -2.50 21.80 15.84
CA ALA A 169 -1.42 20.81 15.86
C ALA A 169 -1.87 19.38 16.22
N SER A 170 -3.09 19.22 16.73
CA SER A 170 -3.61 17.97 17.27
C SER A 170 -3.86 16.87 16.22
N SER A 171 -4.29 17.21 15.01
CA SER A 171 -4.55 16.20 13.95
C SER A 171 -3.26 15.54 13.46
N VAL A 172 -2.20 16.32 13.29
CA VAL A 172 -0.86 15.85 12.94
C VAL A 172 -0.25 15.02 14.07
N GLU A 173 -0.46 15.41 15.33
CA GLU A 173 0.03 14.63 16.48
C GLU A 173 -0.66 13.27 16.60
N VAL A 174 -1.98 13.21 16.44
CA VAL A 174 -2.73 11.95 16.44
C VAL A 174 -2.23 11.03 15.33
N TYR A 175 -1.99 11.58 14.14
CA TYR A 175 -1.46 10.80 13.02
C TYR A 175 -0.03 10.32 13.27
N LEU A 176 0.88 11.20 13.71
CA LEU A 176 2.27 10.81 13.97
C LEU A 176 2.37 9.77 15.08
N ASN A 177 1.59 9.88 16.15
CA ASN A 177 1.56 8.84 17.19
C ASN A 177 1.09 7.51 16.60
N TRP A 178 0.12 7.53 15.68
CA TRP A 178 -0.29 6.34 14.95
C TRP A 178 0.82 5.78 14.04
N VAL A 179 1.50 6.61 13.23
CA VAL A 179 2.57 6.13 12.34
C VAL A 179 3.80 5.67 13.11
N SER A 180 4.18 6.36 14.19
CA SER A 180 5.29 5.94 15.04
C SER A 180 4.98 4.63 15.77
N SER A 181 3.70 4.28 15.97
CA SER A 181 3.30 2.93 16.42
C SER A 181 3.42 1.85 15.33
N ARG A 182 3.62 2.24 14.06
CA ARG A 182 4.03 1.38 12.93
C ARG A 182 5.55 1.34 12.73
N ALA A 183 6.29 2.33 13.25
CA ALA A 183 7.73 2.48 13.04
C ALA A 183 8.50 1.34 13.72
N GLY A 184 8.89 0.36 12.91
CA GLY A 184 9.47 -0.92 13.33
C GLY A 184 8.96 -2.11 12.50
N GLU A 185 7.99 -1.87 11.61
CA GLU A 185 7.20 -2.94 10.99
C GLU A 185 7.55 -3.31 9.54
N GLU A 186 8.52 -2.74 8.84
CA GLU A 186 8.74 -3.11 7.42
C GLU A 186 9.78 -4.23 7.19
N GLU A 187 9.29 -5.37 6.67
CA GLU A 187 10.05 -6.12 5.66
C GLU A 187 10.14 -5.22 4.43
N ARG A 188 11.34 -4.71 4.16
CA ARG A 188 11.67 -3.90 2.98
C ARG A 188 11.30 -4.66 1.71
N THR A 189 10.08 -4.50 1.22
CA THR A 189 9.64 -5.03 -0.06
C THR A 189 10.08 -4.11 -1.19
N GLY A 190 11.39 -3.86 -1.33
CA GLY A 190 12.04 -3.28 -2.51
C GLY A 190 11.57 -1.90 -3.03
N GLY A 191 10.53 -1.30 -2.46
CA GLY A 191 9.93 -0.03 -2.84
C GLY A 191 9.98 0.98 -1.68
N VAL A 192 9.81 2.25 -2.03
CA VAL A 192 9.76 3.36 -1.06
C VAL A 192 8.36 3.39 -0.44
N ASP A 193 8.23 3.19 0.87
CA ASP A 193 6.95 3.36 1.60
C ASP A 193 6.57 4.84 1.66
N PRO A 194 5.47 5.26 1.01
CA PRO A 194 4.98 6.63 1.04
C PRO A 194 4.78 7.18 2.46
N LEU A 195 4.28 6.36 3.39
CA LEU A 195 4.00 6.81 4.74
C LEU A 195 5.27 6.99 5.55
N ALA A 196 6.21 6.05 5.46
CA ALA A 196 7.51 6.19 6.10
C ALA A 196 8.23 7.47 5.64
N VAL A 197 8.19 7.77 4.33
CA VAL A 197 8.75 9.02 3.79
C VAL A 197 8.06 10.25 4.38
N ALA A 198 6.73 10.28 4.40
CA ALA A 198 5.98 11.41 4.94
C ALA A 198 6.23 11.59 6.45
N GLU A 199 6.26 10.51 7.23
CA GLU A 199 6.57 10.52 8.66
C GLU A 199 7.97 11.06 8.93
N GLN A 200 8.96 10.52 8.21
CA GLN A 200 10.36 10.90 8.36
C GLN A 200 10.57 12.38 8.04
N LEU A 201 9.91 12.89 7.00
CA LEU A 201 9.91 14.32 6.66
C LEU A 201 9.31 15.16 7.78
N VAL A 202 8.11 14.80 8.27
CA VAL A 202 7.44 15.53 9.35
C VAL A 202 8.25 15.52 10.65
N ARG A 203 8.84 14.37 11.02
CA ARG A 203 9.71 14.23 12.18
C ARG A 203 10.93 15.14 12.08
N GLY A 204 11.60 15.13 10.93
CA GLY A 204 12.75 15.98 10.65
C GLY A 204 12.41 17.47 10.77
N MET A 205 11.30 17.90 10.16
CA MET A 205 10.84 19.28 10.22
C MET A 205 10.47 19.73 11.65
N ARG A 206 9.87 18.85 12.46
CA ARG A 206 9.59 19.14 13.88
C ARG A 206 10.86 19.28 14.71
N ASN A 207 11.82 18.38 14.54
CA ASN A 207 13.11 18.48 15.23
C ASN A 207 13.80 19.81 14.89
N TYR A 208 13.72 20.22 13.62
CA TYR A 208 14.25 21.51 13.18
C TYR A 208 13.55 22.69 13.89
N GLN A 209 12.23 22.70 13.93
CA GLN A 209 11.44 23.75 14.62
C GLN A 209 11.75 23.83 16.13
N LYS A 210 12.03 22.69 16.76
CA LYS A 210 12.41 22.61 18.18
C LYS A 210 13.87 23.02 18.43
N GLY A 211 14.63 23.35 17.39
CA GLY A 211 16.06 23.67 17.49
C GLY A 211 16.98 22.45 17.61
N ALA A 212 16.43 21.22 17.56
CA ALA A 212 17.15 19.96 17.60
C ALA A 212 17.75 19.65 16.21
N ARG A 213 18.80 20.41 15.84
CA ARG A 213 19.35 20.39 14.49
C ARG A 213 19.99 19.07 14.09
N ALA A 214 20.67 18.37 15.01
CA ALA A 214 21.35 17.12 14.69
C ALA A 214 20.34 16.01 14.34
N GLU A 215 19.29 15.89 15.15
CA GLU A 215 18.20 14.93 15.00
C GLU A 215 17.33 15.25 13.78
N ALA A 216 17.22 16.52 13.40
CA ALA A 216 16.58 16.93 12.15
C ALA A 216 17.36 16.47 10.93
N ILE A 217 18.68 16.69 10.91
CA ILE A 217 19.56 16.27 9.81
C ILE A 217 19.58 14.76 9.69
N GLU A 218 19.71 14.03 10.80
CA GLU A 218 19.68 12.58 10.82
C GLU A 218 18.37 12.04 10.23
N ALA A 219 17.23 12.58 10.67
CA ALA A 219 15.94 12.17 10.13
C ALA A 219 15.80 12.46 8.63
N LEU A 220 16.32 13.59 8.14
CA LEU A 220 16.09 14.00 6.75
C LEU A 220 17.14 13.50 5.74
N ARG A 221 18.33 13.07 6.20
CA ARG A 221 19.44 12.66 5.33
C ARG A 221 19.07 11.52 4.40
N GLU A 222 18.31 10.53 4.88
CA GLU A 222 17.89 9.38 4.06
C GLU A 222 16.88 9.75 2.97
N LEU A 223 16.27 10.94 3.05
CA LEU A 223 15.33 11.45 2.07
C LEU A 223 16.00 12.31 0.99
N ALA A 224 17.28 12.65 1.14
CA ALA A 224 17.98 13.58 0.25
C ALA A 224 17.90 13.16 -1.23
N ASP A 225 18.10 11.88 -1.52
CA ASP A 225 18.08 11.33 -2.89
C ASP A 225 16.67 11.27 -3.49
N HIS A 226 15.63 11.41 -2.66
CA HIS A 226 14.23 11.37 -3.06
C HIS A 226 13.62 12.77 -3.26
N ILE A 227 14.32 13.83 -2.85
CA ILE A 227 13.82 15.21 -2.94
C ILE A 227 14.27 15.85 -4.24
N LYS A 228 13.31 16.19 -5.10
CA LYS A 228 13.55 16.93 -6.34
C LYS A 228 13.01 18.35 -6.23
N THR A 229 13.81 19.34 -6.60
CA THR A 229 13.40 20.75 -6.69
C THR A 229 12.97 21.08 -8.12
N GLY A 230 11.79 21.70 -8.29
CA GLY A 230 11.28 22.15 -9.59
C GLY A 230 9.99 21.46 -10.04
N GLY A 231 9.32 22.04 -11.05
CA GLY A 231 7.95 21.66 -11.45
C GLY A 231 7.79 20.35 -12.22
N SER A 232 8.87 19.65 -12.56
CA SER A 232 8.81 18.33 -13.22
C SER A 232 8.69 17.23 -12.17
N ALA A 233 7.52 17.16 -11.54
CA ALA A 233 7.18 16.09 -10.62
C ALA A 233 6.43 15.00 -11.41
N SER A 234 6.93 13.76 -11.35
CA SER A 234 6.17 12.57 -11.74
C SER A 234 4.74 12.63 -11.19
N PRO A 235 3.71 12.12 -11.88
CA PRO A 235 2.35 12.04 -11.34
C PRO A 235 2.25 11.33 -9.98
N SER A 236 3.25 10.51 -9.65
CA SER A 236 3.37 9.77 -8.39
C SER A 236 4.18 10.49 -7.30
N ALA A 237 4.69 11.70 -7.55
CA ALA A 237 5.52 12.42 -6.59
C ALA A 237 4.68 13.24 -5.60
N TYR A 238 4.99 13.12 -4.31
CA TYR A 238 4.40 13.90 -3.24
C TYR A 238 4.85 15.36 -3.33
N ARG A 239 3.93 16.29 -3.06
CA ARG A 239 4.22 17.73 -3.05
C ARG A 239 4.02 18.28 -1.65
N THR A 240 5.03 18.93 -1.13
CA THR A 240 4.96 19.63 0.15
C THR A 240 5.89 20.84 0.15
N LYS A 241 5.56 21.83 0.97
CA LYS A 241 6.42 23.01 1.15
C LYS A 241 7.49 22.66 2.18
N ILE A 242 8.75 22.71 1.76
CA ILE A 242 9.89 22.58 2.65
C ILE A 242 10.55 23.95 2.78
N PRO A 243 10.77 24.48 4.00
CA PRO A 243 11.56 25.68 4.22
C PRO A 243 12.93 25.64 3.52
N GLU A 244 13.36 26.76 2.95
CA GLU A 244 14.56 26.83 2.11
C GLU A 244 15.85 26.49 2.88
N ASP A 245 15.92 26.88 4.15
CA ASP A 245 16.98 26.53 5.09
C ASP A 245 17.05 25.02 5.36
N ILE A 246 15.91 24.31 5.40
CA ILE A 246 15.89 22.84 5.48
C ILE A 246 16.34 22.21 4.15
N LEU A 247 15.89 22.76 3.00
CA LEU A 247 16.35 22.30 1.69
C LEU A 247 17.87 22.41 1.56
N GLU A 248 18.48 23.48 2.08
CA GLU A 248 19.95 23.63 2.12
C GLU A 248 20.63 22.59 3.00
N LEU A 249 20.01 22.15 4.09
CA LEU A 249 20.57 21.15 5.01
C LEU A 249 20.53 19.72 4.48
N ILE A 250 19.60 19.43 3.56
CA ILE A 250 19.35 18.07 3.03
C ILE A 250 19.82 17.91 1.58
N LYS A 251 20.10 19.01 0.87
CA LYS A 251 20.79 18.97 -0.42
C LYS A 251 22.13 18.26 -0.20
N PRO A 252 22.47 17.22 -0.97
CA PRO A 252 23.83 16.72 -0.99
C PRO A 252 24.74 17.92 -1.30
N GLY A 253 25.86 18.05 -0.57
CA GLY A 253 26.86 19.07 -0.84
C GLY A 253 27.29 19.06 -2.32
N PRO A 254 27.90 20.14 -2.83
CA PRO A 254 28.15 20.28 -4.26
C PRO A 254 28.94 19.08 -4.83
N GLY A 255 28.26 18.27 -5.64
CA GLY A 255 28.83 17.38 -6.64
C GLY A 255 29.28 15.99 -6.17
N VAL A 256 28.37 15.01 -6.25
CA VAL A 256 28.59 13.94 -7.23
C VAL A 256 27.38 13.99 -8.14
N GLU A 257 27.53 14.50 -9.36
CA GLU A 257 26.61 14.14 -10.43
C GLU A 257 26.73 12.62 -10.56
N VAL A 258 25.79 11.91 -9.94
CA VAL A 258 25.54 10.53 -10.34
C VAL A 258 25.00 10.67 -11.75
N GLU A 259 25.85 10.39 -12.74
CA GLU A 259 25.38 10.10 -14.10
C GLU A 259 24.25 9.09 -13.93
N LEU A 260 23.02 9.56 -14.11
CA LEU A 260 21.87 8.67 -14.19
C LEU A 260 22.23 7.69 -15.30
N GLU A 261 22.43 6.43 -14.92
CA GLU A 261 22.59 5.30 -15.84
C GLU A 261 21.68 5.55 -17.06
N PRO A 262 22.22 5.56 -18.29
CA PRO A 262 21.47 5.96 -19.47
C PRO A 262 20.23 5.09 -19.57
N LYS A 263 19.07 5.68 -19.24
CA LYS A 263 17.78 4.99 -19.30
C LYS A 263 17.54 4.62 -20.77
N GLY A 264 17.60 3.33 -21.10
CA GLY A 264 17.35 2.88 -22.46
C GLY A 264 15.94 3.22 -22.94
N THR A 265 15.73 3.04 -24.24
CA THR A 265 14.49 3.42 -24.92
C THR A 265 13.35 2.50 -24.51
N VAL A 266 12.16 3.05 -24.27
CA VAL A 266 10.95 2.26 -24.07
C VAL A 266 10.26 2.05 -25.43
N ARG A 267 10.22 0.80 -25.91
CA ARG A 267 9.56 0.42 -27.16
C ARG A 267 8.25 -0.30 -26.81
N ALA A 268 7.11 0.26 -27.22
CA ALA A 268 5.79 -0.26 -26.89
C ALA A 268 4.99 -0.61 -28.15
N LEU A 269 4.46 -1.84 -28.21
CA LEU A 269 3.49 -2.28 -29.21
C LEU A 269 2.11 -2.37 -28.57
N LEU A 270 1.18 -1.53 -29.01
CA LEU A 270 -0.20 -1.49 -28.53
C LEU A 270 -1.13 -2.06 -29.61
N VAL A 271 -1.86 -3.11 -29.27
CA VAL A 271 -2.74 -3.83 -30.19
C VAL A 271 -4.19 -3.76 -29.67
N ALA A 272 -5.11 -3.28 -30.50
CA ALA A 272 -6.52 -3.16 -30.13
C ALA A 272 -7.44 -3.73 -31.22
N LEU A 273 -8.20 -4.78 -30.91
CA LEU A 273 -9.09 -5.47 -31.83
C LEU A 273 -10.55 -5.37 -31.38
N GLY A 274 -11.24 -4.34 -31.87
CA GLY A 274 -12.68 -4.17 -31.68
C GLY A 274 -13.50 -4.85 -32.78
N LYS A 275 -12.96 -4.90 -34.00
CA LYS A 275 -13.63 -5.47 -35.19
C LYS A 275 -12.79 -6.57 -35.82
N ILE A 276 -13.34 -7.77 -35.92
CA ILE A 276 -12.71 -8.89 -36.63
C ILE A 276 -13.31 -9.00 -38.02
N ALA A 277 -12.47 -8.90 -39.06
CA ALA A 277 -12.88 -8.90 -40.46
C ALA A 277 -13.67 -10.15 -40.90
N SER A 278 -13.55 -11.27 -40.18
CA SER A 278 -14.19 -12.55 -40.52
C SER A 278 -15.61 -12.73 -39.95
N GLY A 279 -16.11 -11.78 -39.14
CA GLY A 279 -17.42 -11.92 -38.47
C GLY A 279 -17.49 -13.08 -37.45
N GLN A 280 -16.34 -13.67 -37.11
CA GLN A 280 -16.25 -14.86 -36.24
C GLN A 280 -16.46 -14.55 -34.75
N ALA A 281 -16.48 -13.27 -34.37
CA ALA A 281 -16.76 -12.82 -33.01
C ALA A 281 -17.56 -11.51 -33.03
N PRO A 282 -18.40 -11.24 -32.00
CA PRO A 282 -19.13 -9.99 -31.89
C PRO A 282 -18.18 -8.79 -31.78
N GLU A 283 -18.55 -7.64 -32.38
CA GLU A 283 -17.74 -6.43 -32.27
C GLU A 283 -17.64 -5.97 -30.80
N LEU A 284 -16.44 -5.54 -30.39
CA LEU A 284 -16.18 -4.96 -29.08
C LEU A 284 -15.94 -3.45 -29.21
N ALA A 285 -16.72 -2.66 -28.48
CA ALA A 285 -16.48 -1.22 -28.36
C ALA A 285 -15.35 -0.87 -27.38
N GLY A 286 -15.03 -1.78 -26.44
CA GLY A 286 -14.04 -1.59 -25.37
C GLY A 286 -12.60 -1.37 -25.84
N PRO A 287 -12.05 -2.18 -26.76
CA PRO A 287 -10.64 -2.12 -27.14
C PRO A 287 -10.15 -0.76 -27.63
N ALA A 288 -10.98 -0.01 -28.37
CA ALA A 288 -10.63 1.34 -28.82
C ALA A 288 -10.53 2.33 -27.65
N ASN A 289 -11.40 2.19 -26.65
CA ASN A 289 -11.36 3.00 -25.44
C ASN A 289 -10.14 2.65 -24.58
N ASP A 290 -9.85 1.36 -24.42
CA ASP A 290 -8.70 0.92 -23.64
C ASP A 290 -7.38 1.38 -24.27
N LEU A 291 -7.27 1.30 -25.60
CA LEU A 291 -6.12 1.83 -26.35
C LEU A 291 -5.93 3.33 -26.07
N ALA A 292 -6.99 4.13 -26.12
CA ALA A 292 -6.92 5.56 -25.87
C ALA A 292 -6.46 5.86 -24.43
N LEU A 293 -6.92 5.08 -23.44
CA LEU A 293 -6.51 5.21 -22.04
C LEU A 293 -5.03 4.84 -21.86
N VAL A 294 -4.58 3.73 -22.44
CA VAL A 294 -3.19 3.28 -22.36
C VAL A 294 -2.26 4.24 -23.08
N GLN A 295 -2.60 4.73 -24.27
CA GLN A 295 -1.82 5.75 -24.97
C GLN A 295 -1.69 7.04 -24.15
N LYS A 296 -2.80 7.50 -23.55
CA LYS A 296 -2.79 8.67 -22.67
C LYS A 296 -1.87 8.45 -21.48
N GLN A 297 -1.95 7.29 -20.83
CA GLN A 297 -1.13 6.98 -19.67
C GLN A 297 0.34 6.80 -20.02
N LEU A 298 0.66 6.13 -21.13
CA LEU A 298 2.04 5.96 -21.60
C LEU A 298 2.68 7.29 -21.97
N LYS A 299 1.93 8.21 -22.60
CA LYS A 299 2.43 9.56 -22.88
C LYS A 299 2.84 10.30 -21.60
N VAL A 300 2.09 10.11 -20.52
CA VAL A 300 2.40 10.70 -19.21
C VAL A 300 3.60 10.01 -18.56
N LEU A 301 3.61 8.67 -18.53
CA LEU A 301 4.67 7.88 -17.89
C LEU A 301 6.01 7.99 -18.61
N LEU A 302 5.99 8.20 -19.92
CA LEU A 302 7.18 8.24 -20.78
C LEU A 302 7.59 9.66 -21.20
N ALA A 303 6.99 10.70 -20.62
CA ALA A 303 7.25 12.10 -20.99
C ALA A 303 8.74 12.50 -20.89
N GLU A 304 9.49 11.89 -19.97
CA GLU A 304 10.92 12.15 -19.73
C GLU A 304 11.83 11.02 -20.25
N ARG A 305 11.30 10.09 -21.07
CA ARG A 305 12.06 8.97 -21.63
C ARG A 305 11.99 8.95 -23.15
N GLN A 306 13.09 8.54 -23.78
CA GLN A 306 13.05 8.17 -25.19
C GLN A 306 12.08 6.99 -25.33
N SER A 307 11.08 7.14 -26.18
CA SER A 307 10.06 6.12 -26.39
C SER A 307 9.66 6.01 -27.84
N GLU A 308 9.37 4.77 -28.25
CA GLU A 308 8.87 4.41 -29.57
C GLU A 308 7.59 3.62 -29.37
N VAL A 309 6.45 4.16 -29.79
CA VAL A 309 5.14 3.52 -29.60
C VAL A 309 4.57 3.18 -30.98
N ALA A 310 4.42 1.89 -31.26
CA ALA A 310 3.69 1.40 -32.42
C ALA A 310 2.28 0.97 -32.00
N VAL A 311 1.31 1.26 -32.86
CA VAL A 311 -0.11 1.01 -32.59
C VAL A 311 -0.71 0.28 -33.77
N LEU A 312 -1.33 -0.86 -33.50
CA LEU A 312 -2.08 -1.64 -34.48
C LEU A 312 -3.51 -1.78 -34.00
N SER A 313 -4.48 -1.36 -34.81
CA SER A 313 -5.90 -1.46 -34.49
C SER A 313 -6.71 -2.12 -35.60
N ASP A 314 -7.72 -2.89 -35.20
CA ASP A 314 -8.70 -3.55 -36.09
C ASP A 314 -8.04 -4.19 -37.32
N SER A 315 -8.35 -3.72 -38.54
CA SER A 315 -7.84 -4.27 -39.79
C SER A 315 -6.31 -4.17 -39.94
N ALA A 316 -5.65 -3.28 -39.19
CA ALA A 316 -4.18 -3.17 -39.18
C ALA A 316 -3.52 -4.17 -38.21
N ALA A 317 -4.25 -4.69 -37.22
CA ALA A 317 -3.76 -5.64 -36.23
C ALA A 317 -3.89 -7.10 -36.71
N THR A 318 -3.36 -7.39 -37.90
CA THR A 318 -3.24 -8.77 -38.40
C THR A 318 -2.20 -9.55 -37.60
N LYS A 319 -2.31 -10.89 -37.56
CA LYS A 319 -1.33 -11.76 -36.87
C LYS A 319 0.09 -11.47 -37.40
N GLU A 320 0.21 -11.38 -38.72
CA GLU A 320 1.46 -11.10 -39.42
C GLU A 320 2.02 -9.73 -39.04
N ALA A 321 1.19 -8.68 -39.04
CA ALA A 321 1.63 -7.33 -38.67
C ALA A 321 2.07 -7.24 -37.20
N VAL A 322 1.33 -7.87 -36.28
CA VAL A 322 1.68 -7.91 -34.85
C VAL A 322 3.01 -8.63 -34.64
N LEU A 323 3.19 -9.81 -35.23
CA LEU A 323 4.42 -10.59 -35.12
C LEU A 323 5.62 -9.86 -35.74
N GLN A 324 5.45 -9.28 -36.93
CA GLN A 324 6.50 -8.53 -37.61
C GLN A 324 6.92 -7.30 -36.80
N GLN A 325 5.95 -6.53 -36.30
CA GLN A 325 6.23 -5.33 -35.51
C GLN A 325 6.92 -5.67 -34.19
N TRP A 326 6.52 -6.77 -33.54
CA TRP A 326 7.15 -7.24 -32.31
C TRP A 326 8.58 -7.73 -32.55
N ALA A 327 8.80 -8.56 -33.58
CA ALA A 327 10.13 -9.05 -33.95
C ALA A 327 11.09 -7.88 -34.24
N GLN A 328 10.62 -6.88 -35.00
CA GLN A 328 11.41 -5.69 -35.29
C GLN A 328 11.79 -4.92 -34.02
N MET A 329 10.88 -4.77 -33.05
CA MET A 329 11.18 -4.09 -31.78
C MET A 329 12.21 -4.86 -30.96
N VAL A 330 12.12 -6.19 -30.92
CA VAL A 330 13.07 -7.05 -30.21
C VAL A 330 14.45 -7.00 -30.87
N GLU A 331 14.54 -7.04 -32.21
CA GLU A 331 15.80 -6.93 -32.95
C GLU A 331 16.51 -5.59 -32.75
N GLN A 332 15.76 -4.52 -32.57
CA GLN A 332 16.28 -3.16 -32.35
C GLN A 332 16.60 -2.87 -30.88
N ALA A 333 16.21 -3.75 -29.96
CA ALA A 333 16.37 -3.55 -28.53
C ALA A 333 17.84 -3.62 -28.11
N LYS A 334 18.28 -2.63 -27.33
CA LYS A 334 19.58 -2.64 -26.64
C LYS A 334 19.45 -3.22 -25.23
N PRO A 335 20.54 -3.63 -24.57
CA PRO A 335 20.49 -4.21 -23.21
C PRO A 335 19.72 -3.38 -22.17
N GLU A 336 19.71 -2.05 -22.31
CA GLU A 336 19.02 -1.14 -21.39
C GLU A 336 17.61 -0.73 -21.84
N ASP A 337 17.17 -1.16 -23.03
CA ASP A 337 15.84 -0.84 -23.56
C ASP A 337 14.76 -1.65 -22.82
N HIS A 338 13.57 -1.06 -22.70
CA HIS A 338 12.40 -1.74 -22.15
C HIS A 338 11.38 -2.02 -23.25
N LEU A 339 10.90 -3.26 -23.33
CA LEU A 339 9.88 -3.67 -24.29
C LEU A 339 8.52 -3.83 -23.60
N LEU A 340 7.48 -3.22 -24.16
CA LEU A 340 6.11 -3.32 -23.68
C LEU A 340 5.21 -3.87 -24.80
N PHE A 341 4.44 -4.90 -24.50
CA PHE A 341 3.38 -5.40 -25.36
C PHE A 341 2.03 -5.26 -24.66
N TYR A 342 1.08 -4.61 -25.32
CA TYR A 342 -0.28 -4.43 -24.81
C TYR A 342 -1.29 -4.94 -25.83
N PHE A 343 -2.29 -5.68 -25.38
CA PHE A 343 -3.36 -6.22 -26.21
C PHE A 343 -4.72 -6.01 -25.54
N SER A 344 -5.69 -5.46 -26.28
CA SER A 344 -7.11 -5.48 -25.91
C SER A 344 -7.93 -6.01 -27.09
N GLY A 345 -8.77 -7.02 -26.85
CA GLY A 345 -9.55 -7.70 -27.88
C GLY A 345 -10.02 -9.07 -27.44
N HIS A 346 -10.59 -9.83 -28.39
CA HIS A 346 -10.99 -11.22 -28.13
C HIS A 346 -9.78 -12.13 -27.91
N ALA A 347 -9.85 -12.98 -26.90
CA ALA A 347 -8.90 -14.05 -26.65
C ALA A 347 -9.65 -15.38 -26.49
N GLU A 348 -9.19 -16.42 -27.16
CA GLU A 348 -9.72 -17.78 -27.02
C GLU A 348 -8.59 -18.71 -26.56
N ASN A 349 -8.83 -19.44 -25.47
CA ASN A 349 -7.87 -20.40 -24.96
C ASN A 349 -7.92 -21.69 -25.79
N ARG A 350 -6.96 -21.88 -26.72
CA ARG A 350 -6.76 -23.14 -27.42
C ARG A 350 -5.42 -23.76 -27.02
N ASN A 351 -5.47 -24.86 -26.26
CA ASN A 351 -4.34 -25.73 -25.93
C ASN A 351 -3.05 -25.03 -25.46
N GLY A 352 -3.09 -24.56 -24.21
CA GLY A 352 -2.01 -24.61 -23.22
C GLY A 352 -0.57 -24.31 -23.64
N HIS A 353 -0.22 -23.03 -23.79
CA HIS A 353 1.03 -22.41 -23.31
C HIS A 353 0.74 -20.91 -23.09
N TYR A 354 1.08 -20.36 -21.91
CA TYR A 354 0.58 -19.05 -21.46
C TYR A 354 1.66 -17.96 -21.52
N LEU A 355 1.30 -16.79 -22.05
CA LEU A 355 1.90 -15.50 -21.70
C LEU A 355 0.77 -14.67 -21.05
N ILE A 356 0.82 -14.49 -19.74
CA ILE A 356 -0.17 -13.71 -18.98
C ILE A 356 0.40 -12.31 -18.77
N LEU A 357 -0.19 -11.31 -19.44
CA LEU A 357 0.13 -9.90 -19.23
C LEU A 357 -1.13 -9.21 -18.68
N TYR A 358 -1.12 -9.00 -17.36
CA TYR A 358 -1.95 -8.13 -16.53
C TYR A 358 -3.25 -8.58 -15.85
N ASP A 359 -3.47 -7.81 -14.79
CA ASP A 359 -4.26 -7.85 -13.57
C ASP A 359 -5.78 -7.96 -13.77
N TYR A 360 -6.31 -9.14 -13.44
CA TYR A 360 -7.71 -9.32 -13.09
C TYR A 360 -7.77 -10.29 -11.90
N GLU A 361 -8.08 -9.79 -10.71
CA GLU A 361 -8.46 -10.63 -9.56
C GLU A 361 -9.84 -11.27 -9.82
N ASP A 362 -9.88 -12.32 -10.66
CA ASP A 362 -11.01 -13.27 -10.62
C ASP A 362 -10.68 -14.38 -9.62
N GLN A 363 -11.49 -14.48 -8.57
CA GLN A 363 -11.35 -15.42 -7.45
C GLN A 363 -11.62 -16.90 -7.83
N ARG A 364 -11.40 -17.31 -9.09
CA ARG A 364 -11.73 -18.67 -9.59
C ARG A 364 -10.57 -19.48 -10.16
N MET A 365 -9.33 -19.02 -10.05
CA MET A 365 -8.18 -19.75 -10.60
C MET A 365 -7.28 -20.35 -9.52
N SER A 366 -7.82 -21.26 -8.71
CA SER A 366 -7.01 -22.19 -7.92
C SER A 366 -6.58 -23.36 -8.81
N LYS A 367 -5.46 -23.19 -9.53
CA LYS A 367 -4.51 -24.24 -10.01
C LYS A 367 -3.67 -23.72 -11.18
N VAL A 368 -2.48 -23.19 -10.90
CA VAL A 368 -1.36 -23.25 -11.85
C VAL A 368 -0.11 -23.66 -11.07
N GLN A 369 0.45 -24.80 -11.44
CA GLN A 369 1.72 -25.31 -10.92
C GLN A 369 2.87 -24.85 -11.81
N SER A 370 3.81 -24.14 -11.19
CA SER A 370 5.16 -23.75 -11.66
C SER A 370 5.26 -22.66 -12.75
N VAL A 371 6.05 -21.64 -12.43
CA VAL A 371 6.69 -20.72 -13.38
C VAL A 371 8.14 -21.19 -13.52
N ARG A 372 8.60 -21.45 -14.75
CA ARG A 372 10.03 -21.66 -15.02
C ARG A 372 10.70 -20.31 -15.19
N THR A 373 11.51 -19.92 -14.22
CA THR A 373 12.45 -18.79 -14.34
C THR A 373 13.53 -19.18 -15.34
N VAL A 374 13.67 -18.42 -16.44
CA VAL A 374 14.84 -18.49 -17.31
C VAL A 374 15.84 -17.44 -16.81
N THR A 375 16.99 -17.92 -16.34
CA THR A 375 18.09 -17.10 -15.84
C THR A 375 18.71 -16.25 -16.95
N GLY A 376 18.92 -14.95 -16.69
CA GLY A 376 19.75 -14.07 -17.54
C GLY A 376 19.05 -12.98 -18.36
N GLY A 377 17.76 -12.72 -18.15
CA GLY A 377 17.12 -11.46 -18.59
C GLY A 377 16.91 -11.26 -20.10
N VAL A 378 17.14 -12.27 -20.94
CA VAL A 378 16.86 -12.18 -22.39
C VAL A 378 15.97 -13.34 -22.83
N ILE A 379 14.74 -13.03 -23.25
CA ILE A 379 13.85 -13.98 -23.92
C ILE A 379 14.39 -14.16 -25.34
N ARG A 380 14.95 -15.33 -25.65
CA ARG A 380 15.57 -15.60 -26.96
C ARG A 380 14.69 -16.37 -27.95
N GLU A 381 13.60 -16.98 -27.51
CA GLU A 381 12.68 -17.69 -28.40
C GLU A 381 11.24 -17.56 -27.90
N ALA A 382 10.32 -17.24 -28.82
CA ALA A 382 8.90 -17.36 -28.63
C ALA A 382 8.34 -18.18 -29.82
N GLU A 383 8.06 -19.46 -29.57
CA GLU A 383 7.33 -20.30 -30.54
C GLU A 383 5.83 -20.04 -30.41
N PHE A 384 5.21 -19.62 -31.50
CA PHE A 384 3.76 -19.55 -31.66
C PHE A 384 3.34 -20.59 -32.70
N ARG A 385 2.50 -21.57 -32.33
CA ARG A 385 1.77 -22.39 -33.30
C ARG A 385 0.40 -21.80 -33.57
#